data_AF-A0AAD6S0P3-F1
#
_entry.id   AF-A0AAD6S0P3-F1
#
_cell.length_a   1.000
_cell.length_b   1.000
_cell.length_c   1.000
_cell.angle_alpha   90.00
_cell.angle_beta   90.00
_cell.angle_gamma   90.00
#
_symmetry.space_group_name_H-M   'P 1'
#
loop_
_entity.id
_entity.type
_entity.pdbx_description
1 polymer ?
#
loop_
_entity_poly.entity_id
_entity_poly.type
_entity_poly.pdbx_seq_one_letter_code
_entity_poly.pdbx_strand_id
1 'polypeptide(L)' 'KSLRAVCKIVEEDHEQITKQRVSLDPNTLRRHVNGGNSQSTSNEEKGWLLPEEVDIVIKFAREVANRGFPLTHRRLKE' A
#
# COMPACT_ATOMS: atom_id res chain seq x y z
N LYS A 1 -24.19 12.32 -7.93
CA LYS A 1 -24.08 11.61 -6.62
C LYS A 1 -22.98 12.31 -5.82
N SER A 2 -23.12 12.48 -4.50
CA SER A 2 -22.04 13.04 -3.67
C SER A 2 -20.90 12.02 -3.51
N LEU A 3 -19.66 12.49 -3.27
CA LEU A 3 -18.52 11.58 -3.03
C LEU A 3 -18.76 10.65 -1.84
N ARG A 4 -19.44 11.14 -0.80
CA ARG A 4 -19.88 10.31 0.35
C ARG A 4 -20.81 9.17 -0.07
N ALA A 5 -21.76 9.44 -0.95
CA ALA A 5 -22.68 8.41 -1.45
C ALA A 5 -21.94 7.38 -2.31
N VAL A 6 -20.95 7.81 -3.08
CA VAL A 6 -20.10 6.91 -3.86
C VAL A 6 -19.27 6.02 -2.95
N CYS A 7 -18.58 6.58 -1.95
CA CYS A 7 -17.84 5.81 -0.95
C CYS A 7 -18.72 4.75 -0.30
N LYS A 8 -19.89 5.13 0.21
CA LYS A 8 -20.82 4.21 0.88
C LYS A 8 -21.25 3.03 -0.02
N ILE A 9 -21.58 3.29 -1.28
CA ILE A 9 -21.95 2.21 -2.23
C ILE A 9 -20.78 1.25 -2.41
N VAL A 10 -19.57 1.77 -2.62
CA VAL A 10 -18.37 0.94 -2.82
C VAL A 10 -18.01 0.15 -1.56
N GLU A 11 -18.15 0.74 -0.38
CA GLU A 11 -17.95 0.04 0.90
C GLU A 11 -18.94 -1.11 1.09
N GLU A 12 -20.22 -0.87 0.78
CA GLU A 12 -21.28 -1.88 0.86
C GLU A 12 -21.04 -3.02 -0.13
N ASP A 13 -20.68 -2.71 -1.38
CA ASP A 13 -20.35 -3.71 -2.40
C ASP A 13 -19.12 -4.55 -1.99
N HIS A 14 -18.07 -3.89 -1.47
CA HIS A 14 -16.87 -4.57 -0.99
C HIS A 14 -17.18 -5.50 0.20
N GLU A 15 -17.97 -5.04 1.16
CA GLU A 15 -18.38 -5.85 2.31
C GLU A 15 -19.23 -7.04 1.89
N GLN A 16 -20.11 -6.89 0.89
CA GLN A 16 -20.90 -8.01 0.39
C GLN A 16 -20.04 -9.13 -0.20
N ILE A 17 -19.00 -8.76 -0.96
CA ILE A 17 -18.10 -9.69 -1.66
C ILE A 17 -17.09 -10.33 -0.71
N THR A 18 -16.38 -9.50 0.07
CA THR A 18 -15.23 -9.93 0.88
C THR A 18 -15.59 -10.30 2.30
N LYS A 19 -16.80 -9.93 2.75
CA LYS A 19 -17.22 -9.94 4.17
C LYS A 19 -16.33 -9.09 5.07
N GLN A 20 -15.56 -8.18 4.49
CA GLN A 20 -14.72 -7.24 5.21
C GLN A 20 -15.21 -5.82 4.97
N ARG A 21 -15.55 -5.15 6.07
CA ARG A 21 -15.95 -3.75 6.05
C ARG A 21 -14.72 -2.87 6.01
N VAL A 22 -14.61 -2.07 4.95
CA VAL A 22 -13.58 -1.05 4.78
C VAL A 22 -14.27 0.31 4.80
N SER A 23 -13.64 1.31 5.39
CA SER A 23 -14.14 2.69 5.40
C SER A 23 -13.30 3.52 4.43
N LEU A 24 -13.97 4.23 3.52
CA LEU A 24 -13.36 5.09 2.52
C LEU A 24 -13.55 6.55 2.91
N ASP A 25 -12.44 7.28 3.01
CA ASP A 25 -12.49 8.72 3.25
C ASP A 25 -12.85 9.49 1.96
N PRO A 26 -13.96 10.27 1.95
CA PRO A 26 -14.39 11.00 0.77
C PRO A 26 -13.42 12.11 0.33
N ASN A 27 -12.60 12.64 1.25
CA ASN A 27 -11.59 13.65 0.90
C ASN A 27 -10.43 13.04 0.15
N THR A 28 -10.06 11.81 0.49
CA THR A 28 -9.05 11.01 -0.19
C THR A 28 -9.51 10.75 -1.62
N LEU A 29 -10.76 10.30 -1.81
CA LEU A 29 -11.35 10.17 -3.14
C LEU A 29 -11.36 11.50 -3.92
N ARG A 30 -11.75 12.61 -3.27
CA ARG A 30 -11.69 13.95 -3.87
C ARG A 30 -10.28 14.33 -4.33
N ARG A 31 -9.27 14.10 -3.48
CA ARG A 31 -7.86 14.39 -3.79
C ARG A 31 -7.41 13.60 -5.01
N HIS A 32 -7.73 12.30 -5.08
CA HIS A 32 -7.39 11.47 -6.24
C HIS A 32 -8.08 11.93 -7.52
N VAL A 33 -9.38 12.25 -7.49
CA VAL A 33 -10.12 12.76 -8.67
C VAL A 33 -9.53 14.08 -9.18
N ASN A 34 -9.01 14.91 -8.28
CA ASN A 34 -8.36 16.18 -8.62
C ASN A 34 -6.88 16.02 -9.04
N GLY A 35 -6.42 14.80 -9.31
CA GLY A 35 -5.03 14.54 -9.74
C GLY A 35 -4.01 14.58 -8.60
N GLY A 36 -4.43 14.44 -7.36
CA GLY A 36 -3.52 14.33 -6.21
C GLY A 36 -2.71 13.05 -6.25
N ASN A 37 -1.42 13.15 -5.91
CA ASN A 37 -0.53 11.99 -5.83
C ASN A 37 -0.90 11.09 -4.65
N SER A 38 -0.92 9.78 -4.91
CA SER A 38 -1.03 8.78 -3.86
C SER A 38 0.23 8.76 -3.00
N GLN A 39 0.11 8.28 -1.75
CA GLN A 39 1.29 8.08 -0.91
C GLN A 39 2.26 7.08 -1.53
N SER A 40 1.77 6.03 -2.21
CA SER A 40 2.65 5.06 -2.89
C SER A 40 3.45 5.74 -4.01
N THR A 41 2.79 6.53 -4.87
CA THR A 41 3.47 7.29 -5.93
C THR A 41 4.49 8.28 -5.36
N SER A 42 4.12 9.06 -4.33
CA SER A 42 5.06 10.01 -3.72
C SER A 42 6.24 9.34 -3.03
N ASN A 43 6.03 8.13 -2.46
CA ASN A 43 7.09 7.39 -1.80
C ASN A 43 8.01 6.69 -2.82
N GLU A 44 7.46 6.22 -3.94
CA GLU A 44 8.21 5.66 -5.06
C GLU A 44 9.16 6.70 -5.66
N GLU A 45 8.69 7.94 -5.89
CA GLU A 45 9.52 9.06 -6.34
C GLU A 45 10.67 9.40 -5.37
N LYS A 46 10.50 9.11 -4.07
CA LYS A 46 11.49 9.36 -3.02
C LYS A 46 12.30 8.11 -2.67
N GLY A 47 12.04 7.00 -3.34
CA GLY A 47 12.68 5.72 -3.09
C GLY A 47 14.18 5.82 -3.34
N TRP A 48 14.97 5.19 -2.46
CA TRP A 48 16.42 5.06 -2.66
C TRP A 48 16.79 3.87 -3.55
N LEU A 49 15.85 2.94 -3.73
CA LEU A 49 16.05 1.70 -4.46
C LEU A 49 15.23 1.74 -5.75
N LEU A 50 15.79 1.19 -6.81
CA LEU A 50 15.05 0.88 -8.02
C LEU A 50 13.99 -0.20 -7.73
N PRO A 51 12.89 -0.27 -8.50
CA PRO A 51 11.87 -1.30 -8.31
C PRO A 51 12.44 -2.72 -8.25
N GLU A 52 13.42 -3.02 -9.10
CA GLU A 52 14.09 -4.32 -9.15
C GLU A 52 14.90 -4.60 -7.87
N GLU A 53 15.52 -3.56 -7.29
CA GLU A 53 16.27 -3.67 -6.03
C GLU A 53 15.33 -3.86 -4.83
N VAL A 54 14.17 -3.19 -4.84
CA VAL A 54 13.12 -3.39 -3.82
C VAL A 54 12.67 -4.84 -3.81
N ASP A 55 12.46 -5.46 -4.97
CA ASP A 55 12.06 -6.87 -5.07
C ASP A 55 13.11 -7.83 -4.50
N ILE A 56 14.39 -7.57 -4.77
CA ILE A 56 15.51 -8.35 -4.22
C ILE A 56 15.51 -8.25 -2.69
N VAL A 57 15.40 -7.05 -2.14
CA VAL A 57 15.39 -6.80 -0.69
C VAL A 57 14.18 -7.46 -0.02
N ILE A 58 12.99 -7.37 -0.62
CA ILE A 58 11.78 -8.03 -0.09
C ILE A 58 11.95 -9.55 -0.09
N LYS A 59 12.50 -10.12 -1.17
CA LYS A 59 12.75 -11.56 -1.27
C LYS A 59 13.72 -12.04 -0.21
N PHE A 60 14.84 -11.32 -0.03
CA PHE A 60 15.81 -11.61 1.01
C PHE A 60 15.20 -11.48 2.42
N ALA A 61 14.42 -10.42 2.68
CA ALA A 61 13.74 -10.22 3.94
C ALA A 61 12.81 -11.40 4.30
N ARG A 62 12.06 -11.91 3.31
CA ARG A 62 11.21 -13.10 3.49
C ARG A 62 12.03 -14.36 3.77
N GLU A 63 13.15 -14.56 3.07
CA GLU A 63 14.05 -15.69 3.28
C GLU A 63 14.64 -15.69 4.70
N VAL A 64 15.10 -14.53 5.15
CA VAL A 64 15.63 -14.31 6.50
C VAL A 64 14.54 -14.55 7.56
N ALA A 65 13.34 -13.99 7.37
CA ALA A 65 12.22 -14.21 8.28
C ALA A 65 11.81 -15.69 8.37
N ASN A 66 11.72 -16.40 7.23
CA ASN A 66 11.38 -17.82 7.18
C ASN A 66 12.43 -18.70 7.88
N ARG A 67 13.69 -18.28 7.90
CA ARG A 67 14.77 -18.97 8.62
C ARG A 67 14.79 -18.65 10.12
N GLY A 68 13.85 -17.85 10.63
CA GLY A 68 13.81 -17.41 12.03
C GLY A 68 14.92 -16.41 12.38
N PHE A 69 15.55 -15.83 11.36
CA PHE A 69 16.63 -14.89 11.52
C PHE A 69 16.07 -13.47 11.63
N PRO A 70 16.50 -12.65 12.60
CA PRO A 70 16.07 -11.27 12.65
C PRO A 70 16.59 -10.51 11.43
N LEU A 71 15.69 -9.80 10.76
CA LEU A 71 16.04 -8.85 9.71
C LEU A 71 16.66 -7.62 10.37
N THR A 72 17.96 -7.44 10.21
CA THR A 72 18.68 -6.27 10.73
C THR A 72 19.31 -5.51 9.58
N HIS A 73 19.51 -4.21 9.75
CA HIS A 73 20.18 -3.38 8.74
C HIS A 73 21.60 -3.87 8.44
N ARG A 74 22.28 -4.48 9.41
CA ARG A 74 23.58 -5.14 9.20
C ARG A 74 23.46 -6.29 8.21
N ARG A 75 22.46 -7.15 8.36
CA ARG A 75 22.22 -8.28 7.46
C ARG A 75 21.75 -7.88 6.07
N LEU A 76 21.08 -6.74 5.94
CA LEU A 76 20.73 -6.18 4.64
C LEU A 76 21.95 -5.66 3.87
N LYS A 77 23.08 -5.43 4.54
CA LYS A 77 24.35 -5.00 3.92
C LYS A 77 25.30 -6.16 3.60
N GLU A 78 25.04 -7.35 4.14
CA GLU A 78 25.82 -8.58 3.89
C GLU A 78 25.39 -9.20 2.56
#